data_AF-A0A194X050-F1
#
_entry.id   AF-A0A194X050-F1
#
_cell.length_a   1.000
_cell.length_b   1.000
_cell.length_c   1.000
_cell.angle_alpha   90.00
_cell.angle_beta   90.00
_cell.angle_gamma   90.00
#
_symmetry.space_group_name_H-M   'P 1'
#
loop_
_entity.id
_entity.type
_entity.pdbx_description
1 polymer ?
#
loop_
_entity_poly.entity_id
_entity_poly.type
_entity_poly.pdbx_seq_one_letter_code
_entity_poly.pdbx_strand_id
1 'polypeptide(L)'
;MGFPAAPLTFGVEFEFLIAAILDENEPLPNLAPRSKTLRFQIDQEDIDAVEPLEENQSETSSEAADGFQAHAKEIATRAVRRHVVELLQNSGFPTALSTAFAVTDIKRWAVTYDTSVTIPEPEREGYEWVDIEVVTPAFSFTNENLDAVRNVCELLRRTYKVKVNTTTGLHVHVGDGSRSFTFETVRNLVGFLWAFEPQLNSLHPLHRVDNLYGILMRSHSVFAERWYATHGERPSPYQGLLELMSCPNMNDLTADASQMFIPKNGAYNFSGVRAIANGIQIGTTKDAKPTIEFRQHEGTLSGTRAVMWTRTVVGILEYIMRTPQEELMDLMVTSCKHELWEKTGDQRRGEFLADGQKEFNMGPIPAESSFTIIDLLRRIGLDDCADYYDGKVLKHDMMPDLAPRSMVTVEDGTSEGNRMEVSYLPTLLATWAYTRLPDYTEEYIAAAAKRKEWEDAVRSDDLNMRLDPNHVPMDRDSAYWPAHTMTIIRPEDESSGEE
;
A
#
# COMPACT_ATOMS: atom_id res chain seq x y z
N MET A 1 38.05 24.78 -6.09
CA MET A 1 37.81 23.32 -6.06
C MET A 1 36.64 23.10 -5.14
N GLY A 2 35.46 22.82 -5.69
CA GLY A 2 34.32 22.42 -4.86
C GLY A 2 34.59 21.02 -4.31
N PHE A 3 34.27 20.80 -3.04
CA PHE A 3 34.26 19.45 -2.47
C PHE A 3 33.34 18.56 -3.32
N PRO A 4 33.67 17.28 -3.54
CA PRO A 4 32.73 16.36 -4.16
C PRO A 4 31.43 16.36 -3.35
N ALA A 5 30.29 16.41 -4.03
CA ALA A 5 29.00 16.27 -3.38
C ALA A 5 28.98 14.96 -2.57
N ALA A 6 28.47 15.02 -1.33
CA ALA A 6 28.32 13.82 -0.53
C ALA A 6 27.41 12.82 -1.27
N PRO A 7 27.66 11.50 -1.15
CA PRO A 7 26.78 10.52 -1.77
C PRO A 7 25.37 10.64 -1.18
N LEU A 8 24.36 10.28 -1.97
CA LEU A 8 23.00 10.10 -1.46
C LEU A 8 23.01 9.07 -0.32
N THR A 9 22.03 9.20 0.56
CA THR A 9 21.78 8.23 1.64
C THR A 9 20.56 7.38 1.32
N PHE A 10 20.51 6.19 1.89
CA PHE A 10 19.36 5.31 1.78
C PHE A 10 19.04 4.62 3.10
N GLY A 11 17.76 4.29 3.29
CA GLY A 11 17.26 3.40 4.33
C GLY A 11 16.33 2.35 3.71
N VAL A 12 16.26 1.15 4.28
CA VAL A 12 15.37 0.09 3.82
C VAL A 12 14.56 -0.44 4.99
N GLU A 13 13.25 -0.54 4.81
CA GLU A 13 12.31 -1.12 5.76
C GLU A 13 11.84 -2.48 5.21
N PHE A 14 12.07 -3.55 5.97
CA PHE A 14 11.74 -4.93 5.63
C PHE A 14 10.58 -5.42 6.48
N GLU A 15 9.43 -5.66 5.86
CA GLU A 15 8.29 -6.31 6.54
C GLU A 15 8.26 -7.80 6.24
N PHE A 16 8.13 -8.62 7.27
CA PHE A 16 8.01 -10.08 7.15
C PHE A 16 7.43 -10.69 8.43
N LEU A 17 7.12 -11.98 8.34
CA LEU A 17 6.60 -12.78 9.44
C LEU A 17 7.66 -13.77 9.93
N ILE A 18 7.76 -13.96 11.24
CA ILE A 18 8.55 -15.03 11.87
C ILE A 18 7.60 -16.03 12.52
N ALA A 19 7.78 -17.32 12.24
CA ALA A 19 7.04 -18.38 12.92
C ALA A 19 7.54 -18.58 14.36
N ALA A 20 6.60 -18.64 15.30
CA ALA A 20 6.80 -18.92 16.70
C ALA A 20 5.87 -20.06 17.16
N ILE A 21 6.37 -20.87 18.10
CA ILE A 21 5.61 -21.87 18.85
C ILE A 21 5.53 -21.35 20.28
N LEU A 22 4.33 -20.96 20.70
CA LEU A 22 4.10 -20.33 22.00
C LEU A 22 3.94 -21.36 23.12
N ASP A 23 3.39 -22.54 22.82
CA ASP A 23 3.24 -23.61 23.81
C ASP A 23 4.56 -24.38 23.96
N GLU A 24 5.18 -24.28 25.13
CA GLU A 24 6.41 -24.99 25.46
C GLU A 24 6.27 -26.52 25.42
N ASN A 25 5.04 -27.03 25.55
CA ASN A 25 4.74 -28.46 25.51
C ASN A 25 4.57 -28.98 24.08
N GLU A 26 4.34 -28.10 23.10
CA GLU A 26 4.13 -28.50 21.71
C GLU A 26 5.46 -28.96 21.08
N PRO A 27 5.58 -30.21 20.60
CA PRO A 27 6.85 -30.73 20.11
C PRO A 27 7.33 -29.92 18.89
N LEU A 28 8.61 -29.58 18.87
CA LEU A 28 9.20 -28.91 17.71
C LEU A 28 9.08 -29.83 16.47
N PRO A 29 8.62 -29.30 15.33
CA PRO A 29 8.56 -30.08 14.10
C PRO A 29 9.96 -30.55 13.72
N ASN A 30 10.06 -31.78 13.21
CA ASN A 30 11.33 -32.38 12.80
C ASN A 30 11.82 -31.70 11.52
N LEU A 31 12.51 -30.56 11.67
CA LEU A 31 13.08 -29.81 10.57
C LEU A 31 14.48 -30.34 10.23
N ALA A 32 14.77 -30.47 8.93
CA ALA A 32 16.07 -30.87 8.38
C ALA A 32 17.23 -29.96 8.87
N PRO A 33 18.53 -30.28 8.65
CA PRO A 33 19.65 -30.05 9.57
C PRO A 33 20.08 -28.59 9.87
N ARG A 34 19.34 -27.58 9.40
CA ARG A 34 19.46 -26.19 9.86
C ARG A 34 18.23 -25.87 10.72
N SER A 35 18.28 -26.25 11.99
CA SER A 35 17.22 -25.97 12.97
C SER A 35 16.89 -24.49 12.96
N LYS A 36 15.67 -24.14 12.57
CA LYS A 36 15.16 -22.77 12.66
C LYS A 36 14.84 -22.46 14.12
N THR A 37 15.10 -21.24 14.55
CA THR A 37 14.58 -20.75 15.82
C THR A 37 13.07 -20.59 15.69
N LEU A 38 12.33 -21.35 16.51
CA LEU A 38 10.86 -21.34 16.59
C LEU A 38 10.35 -21.05 18.01
N ARG A 39 11.22 -21.11 19.01
CA ARG A 39 10.90 -20.79 20.40
C ARG A 39 11.79 -19.65 20.86
N PHE A 40 11.17 -18.74 21.60
CA PHE A 40 11.78 -17.50 22.04
C PHE A 40 11.59 -17.44 23.55
N GLN A 41 12.70 -17.31 24.29
CA GLN A 41 12.62 -17.20 25.74
C GLN A 41 11.93 -15.89 26.10
N ILE A 42 10.95 -15.95 27.01
CA ILE A 42 10.28 -14.77 27.55
C ILE A 42 11.01 -14.37 28.83
N ASP A 43 11.49 -13.14 28.86
CA ASP A 43 12.19 -12.58 30.03
C ASP A 43 11.28 -11.61 30.80
N GLN A 44 11.65 -11.29 32.04
CA GLN A 44 10.88 -10.36 32.87
C GLN A 44 10.71 -8.98 32.21
N GLU A 45 11.71 -8.53 31.43
CA GLU A 45 11.63 -7.28 30.66
C GLU A 45 10.53 -7.31 29.58
N ASP A 46 10.22 -8.49 29.02
CA ASP A 46 9.13 -8.62 28.06
C ASP A 46 7.77 -8.50 28.75
N ILE A 47 7.65 -9.05 29.96
CA ILE A 47 6.45 -8.98 30.79
C ILE A 47 6.22 -7.55 31.28
N ASP A 48 7.24 -6.91 31.84
CA ASP A 48 7.16 -5.58 32.45
C ASP A 48 6.84 -4.46 31.43
N ALA A 49 7.10 -4.72 30.15
CA ALA A 49 6.89 -3.75 29.09
C ALA A 49 5.47 -3.76 28.49
N VAL A 50 4.65 -4.76 28.82
CA VAL A 50 3.25 -4.84 28.41
C VAL A 50 2.39 -4.39 29.58
N GLU A 51 1.45 -3.46 29.35
CA GLU A 51 0.58 -2.95 30.42
C GLU A 51 -0.18 -4.12 31.08
N PRO A 52 -0.20 -4.19 32.43
CA PRO A 52 -0.96 -5.22 33.13
C PRO A 52 -2.44 -5.14 32.72
N LEU A 53 -3.08 -6.30 32.57
CA LEU A 53 -4.53 -6.35 32.42
C LEU A 53 -5.21 -5.67 33.62
N GLU A 54 -6.03 -4.65 33.38
CA GLU A 54 -6.82 -4.03 34.45
C GLU A 54 -7.81 -5.06 35.02
N GLU A 55 -7.82 -5.26 36.34
CA GLU A 55 -8.70 -6.23 37.05
C GLU A 55 -10.21 -5.92 36.94
N ASN A 56 -10.62 -4.86 36.24
CA ASN A 56 -12.01 -4.39 36.22
C ASN A 56 -12.68 -4.56 34.84
N GLN A 57 -13.12 -5.78 34.52
CA GLN A 57 -14.30 -5.96 33.67
C GLN A 57 -15.20 -7.04 34.25
N SER A 58 -16.44 -6.64 34.56
CA SER A 58 -17.50 -7.52 35.05
C SER A 58 -17.75 -8.63 34.02
N GLU A 59 -17.46 -9.85 34.44
CA GLU A 59 -17.21 -11.02 33.61
C GLU A 59 -18.44 -11.51 32.82
N THR A 60 -18.27 -11.61 31.50
CA THR A 60 -18.61 -12.87 30.81
C THR A 60 -17.31 -13.65 30.59
N SER A 61 -17.31 -14.97 30.79
CA SER A 61 -16.08 -15.77 30.84
C SER A 61 -15.30 -15.85 29.52
N SER A 62 -15.91 -15.48 28.39
CA SER A 62 -15.25 -15.46 27.08
C SER A 62 -14.38 -14.23 26.88
N GLU A 63 -14.85 -13.04 27.27
CA GLU A 63 -14.12 -11.77 27.06
C GLU A 63 -12.85 -11.71 27.91
N ALA A 64 -12.90 -12.23 29.13
CA ALA A 64 -11.72 -12.35 29.98
C ALA A 64 -10.68 -13.31 29.37
N ALA A 65 -11.12 -14.46 28.83
CA ALA A 65 -10.21 -15.43 28.20
C ALA A 65 -9.54 -14.85 26.94
N ASP A 66 -10.29 -14.11 26.11
CA ASP A 66 -9.75 -13.44 24.93
C ASP A 66 -8.73 -12.35 25.32
N GLY A 67 -9.00 -11.60 26.40
CA GLY A 67 -8.07 -10.60 26.94
C GLY A 67 -6.75 -11.20 27.46
N PHE A 68 -6.82 -12.32 28.19
CA PHE A 68 -5.62 -13.04 28.64
C PHE A 68 -4.80 -13.58 27.46
N GLN A 69 -5.48 -14.13 26.43
CA GLN A 69 -4.80 -14.64 25.24
C GLN A 69 -4.12 -13.53 24.44
N ALA A 70 -4.78 -12.38 24.28
CA ALA A 70 -4.20 -11.21 23.61
C ALA A 70 -2.97 -10.67 24.36
N HIS A 71 -3.04 -10.57 25.68
CA HIS A 71 -1.92 -10.13 26.51
C HIS A 71 -0.72 -11.08 26.43
N ALA A 72 -0.94 -12.40 26.54
CA ALA A 72 0.11 -13.40 26.40
C ALA A 72 0.77 -13.37 25.00
N LYS A 73 -0.03 -13.15 23.96
CA LYS A 73 0.45 -13.01 22.58
C LYS A 73 1.33 -11.77 22.41
N GLU A 74 1.00 -10.65 23.05
CA GLU A 74 1.81 -9.43 22.98
C GLU A 74 3.19 -9.63 23.65
N ILE A 75 3.23 -10.27 24.82
CA ILE A 75 4.49 -10.62 25.50
C ILE A 75 5.36 -11.52 24.62
N ALA A 76 4.77 -12.58 24.05
CA ALA A 76 5.51 -13.49 23.18
C ALA A 76 6.04 -12.80 21.92
N THR A 77 5.22 -11.94 21.30
CA THR A 77 5.58 -11.14 20.13
C THR A 77 6.76 -10.21 20.42
N ARG A 78 6.77 -9.59 21.60
CA ARG A 78 7.89 -8.78 22.08
C ARG A 78 9.18 -9.61 22.23
N ALA A 79 9.09 -10.80 22.80
CA ALA A 79 10.25 -11.70 22.94
C ALA A 79 10.86 -12.09 21.57
N VAL A 80 10.03 -12.31 20.54
CA VAL A 80 10.52 -12.53 19.16
C VAL A 80 11.33 -11.32 18.67
N ARG A 81 10.77 -10.10 18.81
CA ARG A 81 11.43 -8.85 18.35
C ARG A 81 12.75 -8.62 19.11
N ARG A 82 12.77 -8.84 20.43
CA ARG A 82 13.99 -8.76 21.24
C ARG A 82 15.06 -9.74 20.76
N HIS A 83 14.70 -10.99 20.50
CA HIS A 83 15.64 -11.99 19.98
C HIS A 83 16.21 -11.59 18.61
N VAL A 84 15.43 -10.93 17.74
CA VAL A 84 15.95 -10.34 16.49
C VAL A 84 17.00 -9.27 16.78
N VAL A 85 16.77 -8.39 17.75
CA VAL A 85 17.76 -7.38 18.16
C VAL A 85 19.05 -8.03 18.67
N GLU A 86 18.94 -9.00 19.57
CA GLU A 86 20.09 -9.72 20.12
C GLU A 86 20.88 -10.45 19.03
N LEU A 87 20.20 -11.12 18.10
CA LEU A 87 20.83 -11.79 16.96
C LEU A 87 21.66 -10.81 16.13
N LEU A 88 21.10 -9.64 15.80
CA LEU A 88 21.77 -8.64 14.98
C LEU A 88 22.95 -8.01 15.74
N GLN A 89 22.78 -7.67 17.02
CA GLN A 89 23.86 -7.16 17.87
C GLN A 89 25.02 -8.16 17.99
N ASN A 90 24.71 -9.43 18.29
CA ASN A 90 25.71 -10.50 18.41
C ASN A 90 26.43 -10.78 17.09
N SER A 91 25.82 -10.41 15.97
CA SER A 91 26.41 -10.53 14.62
C SER A 91 27.13 -9.27 14.16
N GLY A 92 27.32 -8.28 15.04
CA GLY A 92 28.07 -7.05 14.77
C GLY A 92 27.26 -5.93 14.11
N PHE A 93 25.93 -6.04 14.07
CA PHE A 93 25.04 -4.97 13.58
C PHE A 93 24.45 -4.20 14.78
N PRO A 94 24.85 -2.94 15.02
CA PRO A 94 24.27 -2.13 16.08
C PRO A 94 22.76 -2.00 15.86
N THR A 95 21.97 -2.54 16.79
CA THR A 95 20.52 -2.68 16.63
C THR A 95 19.81 -2.30 17.93
N ALA A 96 18.61 -1.73 17.84
CA ALA A 96 17.75 -1.47 19.00
C ALA A 96 16.28 -1.80 18.69
N LEU A 97 15.48 -2.04 19.74
CA LEU A 97 14.02 -2.03 19.63
C LEU A 97 13.55 -0.60 19.41
N SER A 98 12.74 -0.37 18.37
CA SER A 98 12.06 0.91 18.19
C SER A 98 10.78 0.91 19.02
N THR A 99 10.49 2.00 19.72
CA THR A 99 9.19 2.20 20.37
C THR A 99 8.40 3.30 19.66
N ALA A 100 7.08 3.24 19.74
CA ALA A 100 6.16 4.18 19.07
C ALA A 100 6.43 5.66 19.39
N PHE A 101 7.14 5.96 20.48
CA PHE A 101 7.44 7.32 20.94
C PHE A 101 8.93 7.68 20.99
N ALA A 102 9.84 6.75 20.71
CA ALA A 102 11.28 7.06 20.71
C ALA A 102 11.69 7.85 19.45
N VAL A 103 12.64 8.77 19.65
CA VAL A 103 13.38 9.41 18.54
C VAL A 103 14.12 8.30 17.79
N THR A 104 13.89 8.19 16.49
CA THR A 104 14.55 7.18 15.65
C THR A 104 16.07 7.37 15.67
N ASP A 105 16.82 6.40 16.19
CA ASP A 105 18.27 6.38 16.07
C ASP A 105 18.67 5.96 14.65
N ILE A 106 18.80 6.94 13.76
CA ILE A 106 19.13 6.74 12.34
C ILE A 106 20.50 6.11 12.09
N LYS A 107 21.32 5.90 13.14
CA LYS A 107 22.66 5.30 13.01
C LYS A 107 22.67 3.80 13.29
N ARG A 108 21.55 3.22 13.70
CA ARG A 108 21.42 1.83 14.09
C ARG A 108 20.29 1.17 13.32
N TRP A 109 20.38 -0.15 13.21
CA TRP A 109 19.24 -0.96 12.80
C TRP A 109 18.15 -0.84 13.84
N ALA A 110 16.90 -0.82 13.39
CA ALA A 110 15.75 -0.83 14.28
C ALA A 110 14.90 -2.07 14.01
N VAL A 111 14.40 -2.69 15.08
CA VAL A 111 13.38 -3.73 15.01
C VAL A 111 12.09 -3.17 15.58
N THR A 112 11.02 -3.25 14.80
CA THR A 112 9.69 -2.74 15.12
C THR A 112 8.63 -3.70 14.58
N TYR A 113 7.40 -3.23 14.49
CA TYR A 113 6.24 -3.95 14.03
C TYR A 113 5.40 -3.09 13.11
N ASP A 114 4.65 -3.76 12.24
CA ASP A 114 3.75 -3.09 11.30
C ASP A 114 2.38 -3.75 11.39
N THR A 115 1.42 -2.99 11.92
CA THR A 115 0.05 -3.47 12.17
C THR A 115 -0.72 -3.80 10.89
N SER A 116 -0.21 -3.44 9.71
CA SER A 116 -0.81 -3.79 8.42
C SER A 116 -0.39 -5.17 7.91
N VAL A 117 0.64 -5.79 8.50
CA VAL A 117 1.08 -7.13 8.16
C VAL A 117 0.17 -8.17 8.81
N THR A 118 -0.50 -8.98 8.00
CA THR A 118 -1.43 -10.02 8.48
C THR A 118 -1.13 -11.36 7.84
N ILE A 119 -1.62 -12.44 8.47
CA ILE A 119 -1.55 -13.80 7.92
C ILE A 119 -2.94 -14.15 7.40
N PRO A 120 -3.10 -14.51 6.12
CA PRO A 120 -4.35 -15.08 5.65
C PRO A 120 -4.67 -16.38 6.41
N GLU A 121 -5.93 -16.59 6.81
CA GLU A 121 -6.38 -17.78 7.56
C GLU A 121 -5.98 -19.16 6.96
N PRO A 122 -5.84 -19.39 5.64
CA PRO A 122 -5.38 -20.70 5.13
C PRO A 122 -3.86 -20.95 5.30
N GLU A 123 -3.10 -19.97 5.78
CA GLU A 123 -1.64 -19.97 5.80
C GLU A 123 -1.00 -20.20 7.18
N ARG A 124 -1.83 -20.43 8.21
CA ARG A 124 -1.40 -20.76 9.57
C ARG A 124 -0.98 -22.23 9.63
N GLU A 125 0.25 -22.53 9.22
CA GLU A 125 0.88 -23.86 9.28
C GLU A 125 1.12 -24.40 10.73
N GLY A 126 0.20 -24.18 11.68
CA GLY A 126 0.38 -24.55 13.08
C GLY A 126 1.42 -23.70 13.82
N TYR A 127 1.72 -22.50 13.33
CA TYR A 127 2.57 -21.52 14.01
C TYR A 127 1.76 -20.29 14.37
N GLU A 128 2.15 -19.65 15.45
CA GLU A 128 1.88 -18.23 15.63
C GLU A 128 2.86 -17.46 14.74
N TRP A 129 2.38 -16.64 13.82
CA TRP A 129 3.29 -15.79 13.06
C TRP A 129 3.31 -14.39 13.63
N VAL A 130 4.50 -13.94 13.95
CA VAL A 130 4.76 -12.63 14.52
C VAL A 130 5.22 -11.70 13.41
N ASP A 131 4.60 -10.53 13.32
CA ASP A 131 4.98 -9.46 12.41
C ASP A 131 6.27 -8.78 12.88
N ILE A 132 7.20 -8.63 11.94
CA ILE A 132 8.51 -8.05 12.18
C ILE A 132 8.78 -7.04 11.07
N GLU A 133 9.16 -5.84 11.48
CA GLU A 133 9.75 -4.84 10.61
C GLU A 133 11.21 -4.61 11.04
N VAL A 134 12.14 -4.75 10.09
CA VAL A 134 13.56 -4.41 10.30
C VAL A 134 13.92 -3.22 9.43
N VAL A 135 14.40 -2.15 10.06
CA VAL A 135 14.78 -0.91 9.39
C VAL A 135 16.29 -0.74 9.44
N THR A 136 16.91 -0.43 8.30
CA THR A 136 18.36 -0.15 8.25
C THR A 136 18.67 1.21 8.87
N PRO A 137 19.93 1.46 9.28
CA PRO A 137 20.45 2.82 9.43
C PRO A 137 20.23 3.65 8.16
N ALA A 138 20.31 4.98 8.30
CA ALA A 138 20.45 5.90 7.18
C ALA A 138 21.88 5.80 6.60
N PHE A 139 22.10 4.83 5.73
CA PHE A 139 23.39 4.53 5.14
C PHE A 139 23.76 5.51 4.03
N SER A 140 25.04 5.83 3.90
CA SER A 140 25.55 6.38 2.63
C SER A 140 25.42 5.33 1.53
N PHE A 141 25.09 5.74 0.31
CA PHE A 141 24.96 4.85 -0.84
C PHE A 141 26.34 4.35 -1.29
N THR A 142 26.77 3.21 -0.74
CA THR A 142 28.03 2.54 -1.08
C THR A 142 27.82 1.02 -1.15
N ASN A 143 28.71 0.30 -1.85
CA ASN A 143 28.61 -1.15 -1.97
C ASN A 143 28.73 -1.85 -0.61
N GLU A 144 29.54 -1.33 0.31
CA GLU A 144 29.71 -1.88 1.66
C GLU A 144 28.40 -1.83 2.46
N ASN A 145 27.66 -0.72 2.36
CA ASN A 145 26.37 -0.59 3.05
C ASN A 145 25.28 -1.43 2.36
N LEU A 146 25.32 -1.58 1.03
CA LEU A 146 24.45 -2.52 0.32
C LEU A 146 24.76 -3.98 0.70
N ASP A 147 26.02 -4.32 0.96
CA ASP A 147 26.42 -5.64 1.46
C ASP A 147 25.95 -5.87 2.89
N ALA A 148 25.93 -4.85 3.76
CA ALA A 148 25.32 -4.94 5.08
C ALA A 148 23.83 -5.34 4.99
N VAL A 149 23.08 -4.77 4.04
CA VAL A 149 21.69 -5.16 3.76
C VAL A 149 21.58 -6.63 3.35
N ARG A 150 22.45 -7.11 2.44
CA ARG A 150 22.47 -8.52 2.03
C ARG A 150 22.77 -9.46 3.20
N ASN A 151 23.75 -9.09 4.02
CA ASN A 151 24.19 -9.90 5.15
C ASN A 151 23.10 -10.04 6.22
N VAL A 152 22.38 -8.97 6.54
CA VAL A 152 21.24 -9.02 7.48
C VAL A 152 20.09 -9.86 6.91
N CYS A 153 19.72 -9.67 5.64
CA CYS A 153 18.72 -10.50 4.97
C CYS A 153 19.07 -12.00 5.02
N GLU A 154 20.33 -12.34 4.73
CA GLU A 154 20.81 -13.72 4.79
C GLU A 154 20.81 -14.27 6.22
N LEU A 155 21.25 -13.49 7.20
CA LEU A 155 21.25 -13.86 8.61
C LEU A 155 19.84 -14.18 9.11
N LEU A 156 18.87 -13.30 8.87
CA LEU A 156 17.47 -13.51 9.23
C LEU A 156 16.90 -14.78 8.58
N ARG A 157 17.15 -14.95 7.27
CA ARG A 157 16.71 -16.13 6.51
C ARG A 157 17.40 -17.42 6.92
N ARG A 158 18.61 -17.36 7.49
CA ARG A 158 19.34 -18.54 8.00
C ARG A 158 18.81 -18.93 9.38
N THR A 159 18.56 -17.96 10.26
CA THR A 159 18.14 -18.19 11.66
C THR A 159 16.67 -18.57 11.79
N TYR A 160 15.77 -17.86 11.10
CA TYR A 160 14.32 -17.99 11.35
C TYR A 160 13.59 -18.76 10.24
N LYS A 161 12.40 -19.28 10.59
CA LYS A 161 11.38 -19.64 9.62
C LYS A 161 10.58 -18.37 9.31
N VAL A 162 10.88 -17.78 8.15
CA VAL A 162 10.32 -16.50 7.71
C VAL A 162 9.26 -16.70 6.65
N LYS A 163 8.31 -15.78 6.58
CA LYS A 163 7.31 -15.70 5.52
C LYS A 163 7.12 -14.27 5.06
N VAL A 164 6.94 -14.11 3.75
CA VAL A 164 6.52 -12.86 3.09
C VAL A 164 5.26 -13.18 2.31
N ASN A 165 4.32 -12.25 2.28
CA ASN A 165 3.02 -12.42 1.62
C ASN A 165 2.53 -11.09 1.03
N THR A 166 1.29 -11.05 0.56
CA THR A 166 0.73 -9.86 -0.11
C THR A 166 0.56 -8.65 0.79
N THR A 167 0.58 -8.81 2.12
CA THR A 167 0.51 -7.68 3.07
C THR A 167 1.88 -7.15 3.45
N THR A 168 2.96 -7.90 3.19
CA THR A 168 4.32 -7.43 3.46
C THR A 168 4.83 -6.52 2.35
N GLY A 169 5.48 -5.42 2.73
CA GLY A 169 6.14 -4.45 1.87
C GLY A 169 7.67 -4.44 2.01
N LEU A 170 8.31 -3.80 1.02
CA LEU A 170 9.69 -3.33 1.11
C LEU A 170 9.69 -1.84 0.79
N HIS A 171 10.04 -1.00 1.77
CA HIS A 171 10.14 0.44 1.55
C HIS A 171 11.60 0.86 1.44
N VAL A 172 11.91 1.74 0.48
CA VAL A 172 13.23 2.36 0.37
C VAL A 172 13.08 3.86 0.58
N HIS A 173 13.80 4.37 1.58
CA HIS A 173 13.96 5.80 1.81
C HIS A 173 15.23 6.26 1.10
N VAL A 174 15.18 7.35 0.34
CA VAL A 174 16.37 8.00 -0.25
C VAL A 174 16.47 9.42 0.25
N GLY A 175 17.67 9.85 0.67
CA GLY A 175 17.94 11.20 1.20
C GLY A 175 19.19 11.84 0.59
N ASP A 176 19.30 13.17 0.70
CA ASP A 176 20.47 13.96 0.29
C ASP A 176 21.42 14.18 1.48
N GLY A 177 21.93 13.07 2.03
CA GLY A 177 22.80 13.10 3.20
C GLY A 177 22.05 13.59 4.44
N SER A 178 22.52 14.70 5.02
CA SER A 178 21.90 15.37 6.18
C SER A 178 20.97 16.53 5.80
N ARG A 179 20.79 16.78 4.50
CA ARG A 179 19.96 17.87 3.97
C ARG A 179 18.64 17.31 3.43
N SER A 180 17.65 18.19 3.30
CA SER A 180 16.48 17.91 2.48
C SER A 180 16.76 18.23 1.01
N PHE A 181 16.04 17.59 0.10
CA PHE A 181 16.11 17.86 -1.34
C PHE A 181 15.66 19.29 -1.67
N THR A 182 16.20 19.85 -2.75
CA THR A 182 15.76 21.14 -3.29
C THR A 182 14.39 21.00 -3.95
N PHE A 183 13.66 22.11 -4.07
CA PHE A 183 12.38 22.12 -4.78
C PHE A 183 12.52 21.63 -6.23
N GLU A 184 13.60 22.02 -6.92
CA GLU A 184 13.85 21.60 -8.29
C GLU A 184 14.03 20.09 -8.40
N THR A 185 14.82 19.47 -7.51
CA THR A 185 15.00 18.01 -7.50
C THR A 185 13.68 17.28 -7.27
N VAL A 186 12.87 17.73 -6.31
CA VAL A 186 11.58 17.09 -6.00
C VAL A 186 10.58 17.29 -7.14
N ARG A 187 10.53 18.47 -7.75
CA ARG A 187 9.69 18.74 -8.92
C ARG A 187 10.05 17.84 -10.10
N ASN A 188 11.33 17.73 -10.40
CA ASN A 188 11.80 16.86 -11.48
C ASN A 188 11.53 15.38 -11.16
N LEU A 189 11.65 14.96 -9.89
CA LEU A 189 11.29 13.60 -9.49
C LEU A 189 9.79 13.35 -9.61
N VAL A 190 8.92 14.23 -9.12
CA VAL A 190 7.45 14.08 -9.26
C VAL A 190 7.06 13.99 -10.74
N GLY A 191 7.63 14.84 -11.60
CA GLY A 191 7.43 14.76 -13.04
C GLY A 191 7.92 13.43 -13.63
N PHE A 192 9.09 12.94 -13.20
CA PHE A 192 9.65 11.67 -13.66
C PHE A 192 8.78 10.48 -13.25
N LEU A 193 8.39 10.43 -11.98
CA LEU A 193 7.51 9.40 -11.44
C LEU A 193 6.15 9.44 -12.12
N TRP A 194 5.61 10.62 -12.42
CA TRP A 194 4.38 10.75 -13.20
C TRP A 194 4.59 10.21 -14.60
N ALA A 195 5.62 10.64 -15.33
CA ALA A 195 5.87 10.24 -16.71
C ALA A 195 6.14 8.74 -16.88
N PHE A 196 6.70 8.09 -15.86
CA PHE A 196 7.16 6.70 -15.93
C PHE A 196 6.49 5.75 -14.92
N GLU A 197 5.37 6.15 -14.31
CA GLU A 197 4.62 5.31 -13.35
C GLU A 197 4.29 3.90 -13.94
N PRO A 198 3.81 3.76 -15.19
CA PRO A 198 3.56 2.44 -15.78
C PRO A 198 4.83 1.58 -15.92
N GLN A 199 5.95 2.19 -16.32
CA GLN A 199 7.24 1.48 -16.40
C GLN A 199 7.70 1.04 -15.02
N LEU A 200 7.62 1.89 -14.00
CA LEU A 200 8.02 1.52 -12.63
C LEU A 200 7.12 0.42 -12.05
N ASN A 201 5.80 0.54 -12.25
CA ASN A 201 4.84 -0.47 -11.81
C ASN A 201 5.15 -1.85 -12.38
N SER A 202 5.63 -1.94 -13.62
CA SER A 202 5.99 -3.21 -14.29
C SER A 202 7.06 -4.04 -13.54
N LEU A 203 7.75 -3.47 -12.54
CA LEU A 203 8.68 -4.19 -11.66
C LEU A 203 8.00 -4.89 -10.47
N HIS A 204 6.70 -4.69 -10.28
CA HIS A 204 5.97 -5.05 -9.08
C HIS A 204 4.73 -5.91 -9.39
N PRO A 205 4.43 -6.93 -8.55
CA PRO A 205 3.24 -7.75 -8.75
C PRO A 205 1.96 -6.92 -8.60
N LEU A 206 0.87 -7.37 -9.24
CA LEU A 206 -0.39 -6.64 -9.29
C LEU A 206 -0.93 -6.25 -7.90
N HIS A 207 -0.74 -7.10 -6.88
CA HIS A 207 -1.17 -6.78 -5.50
C HIS A 207 -0.41 -5.61 -4.85
N ARG A 208 0.69 -5.15 -5.46
CA ARG A 208 1.44 -3.95 -5.05
C ARG A 208 1.21 -2.75 -5.97
N VAL A 209 0.48 -2.93 -7.06
CA VAL A 209 0.08 -1.87 -7.98
C VAL A 209 -1.32 -1.43 -7.59
N ASP A 210 -1.46 -0.23 -7.04
CA ASP A 210 -2.73 0.35 -6.58
C ASP A 210 -3.37 -0.38 -5.37
N ASN A 211 -2.60 -0.53 -4.30
CA ASN A 211 -3.08 -1.08 -3.02
C ASN A 211 -3.16 0.01 -1.94
N LEU A 212 -3.85 -0.24 -0.83
CA LEU A 212 -4.05 0.72 0.27
C LEU A 212 -2.77 1.41 0.79
N TYR A 213 -1.62 0.76 0.67
CA TYR A 213 -0.33 1.20 1.20
C TYR A 213 0.70 1.48 0.09
N GLY A 214 0.23 1.59 -1.16
CA GLY A 214 1.03 1.87 -2.35
C GLY A 214 0.13 2.34 -3.49
N ILE A 215 -0.66 3.38 -3.22
CA ILE A 215 -1.68 3.91 -4.12
C ILE A 215 -1.02 4.68 -5.29
N LEU A 216 -1.55 4.52 -6.50
CA LEU A 216 -0.99 5.14 -7.72
C LEU A 216 -1.15 6.66 -7.75
N MET A 217 -0.10 7.36 -8.17
CA MET A 217 -0.07 8.82 -8.26
C MET A 217 -0.94 9.33 -9.40
N ARG A 218 -0.95 8.68 -10.58
CA ARG A 218 -1.78 9.12 -11.71
C ARG A 218 -3.27 8.98 -11.46
N SER A 219 -3.65 8.07 -10.57
CA SER A 219 -5.05 7.72 -10.33
C SER A 219 -5.66 8.39 -9.10
N HIS A 220 -4.87 8.60 -8.04
CA HIS A 220 -5.38 8.90 -6.69
C HIS A 220 -4.58 9.96 -5.94
N SER A 221 -3.67 10.65 -6.62
CA SER A 221 -3.06 11.85 -6.06
C SER A 221 -4.11 12.96 -5.86
N VAL A 222 -3.84 13.90 -4.95
CA VAL A 222 -4.71 15.07 -4.75
C VAL A 222 -4.91 15.83 -6.06
N PHE A 223 -3.88 15.92 -6.90
CA PHE A 223 -3.98 16.49 -8.24
C PHE A 223 -4.97 15.71 -9.13
N ALA A 224 -4.79 14.39 -9.26
CA ALA A 224 -5.61 13.55 -10.14
C ALA A 224 -7.10 13.59 -9.73
N GLU A 225 -7.39 13.46 -8.44
CA GLU A 225 -8.77 13.49 -7.95
C GLU A 225 -9.42 14.88 -8.09
N ARG A 226 -8.67 15.96 -7.87
CA ARG A 226 -9.16 17.34 -8.10
C ARG A 226 -9.41 17.61 -9.58
N TRP A 227 -8.51 17.16 -10.45
CA TRP A 227 -8.66 17.27 -11.89
C TRP A 227 -9.94 16.58 -12.32
N TYR A 228 -10.16 15.33 -11.88
CA TYR A 228 -11.35 14.57 -12.18
C TYR A 228 -12.62 15.25 -11.68
N ALA A 229 -12.62 15.78 -10.45
CA ALA A 229 -13.76 16.51 -9.90
C ALA A 229 -14.13 17.76 -10.73
N THR A 230 -13.16 18.35 -11.45
CA THR A 230 -13.35 19.57 -12.24
C THR A 230 -13.69 19.28 -13.70
N HIS A 231 -13.07 18.25 -14.31
CA HIS A 231 -13.16 17.97 -15.74
C HIS A 231 -14.06 16.77 -16.08
N GLY A 232 -14.39 15.93 -15.09
CA GLY A 232 -15.17 14.70 -15.30
C GLY A 232 -14.38 13.55 -15.94
N GLU A 233 -13.10 13.73 -16.21
CA GLU A 233 -12.18 12.76 -16.81
C GLU A 233 -10.79 12.85 -16.15
N ARG A 234 -9.92 11.86 -16.37
CA ARG A 234 -8.52 11.91 -15.90
C ARG A 234 -7.67 12.84 -16.77
N PRO A 235 -6.61 13.46 -16.22
CA PRO A 235 -5.66 14.19 -17.05
C PRO A 235 -4.91 13.19 -17.94
N SER A 236 -4.68 13.53 -19.21
CA SER A 236 -3.73 12.76 -20.01
C SER A 236 -2.33 12.79 -19.34
N PRO A 237 -1.48 11.77 -19.57
CA PRO A 237 -0.12 11.76 -19.02
C PRO A 237 0.66 13.05 -19.30
N TYR A 238 0.47 13.64 -20.48
CA TYR A 238 1.10 14.89 -20.87
C TYR A 238 0.54 16.11 -20.12
N GLN A 239 -0.79 16.23 -19.97
CA GLN A 239 -1.41 17.32 -19.21
C GLN A 239 -0.98 17.27 -17.74
N GLY A 240 -1.03 16.08 -17.12
CA GLY A 240 -0.63 15.93 -15.71
C GLY A 240 0.84 16.30 -15.48
N LEU A 241 1.72 15.92 -16.40
CA LEU A 241 3.12 16.34 -16.35
C LEU A 241 3.25 17.86 -16.40
N LEU A 242 2.58 18.54 -17.33
CA LEU A 242 2.68 20.00 -17.45
C LEU A 242 2.17 20.74 -16.21
N GLU A 243 1.06 20.29 -15.63
CA GLU A 243 0.47 20.90 -14.43
C GLU A 243 1.39 20.71 -13.21
N LEU A 244 1.85 19.48 -12.95
CA LEU A 244 2.76 19.20 -11.82
C LEU A 244 4.10 19.94 -11.96
N MET A 245 4.64 20.05 -13.18
CA MET A 245 5.86 20.82 -13.43
C MET A 245 5.65 22.33 -13.31
N SER A 246 4.40 22.81 -13.34
CA SER A 246 4.03 24.22 -13.17
C SER A 246 3.71 24.58 -11.72
N CYS A 247 3.70 23.62 -10.79
CA CYS A 247 3.50 23.89 -9.37
C CYS A 247 4.51 24.95 -8.86
N PRO A 248 4.08 25.94 -8.07
CA PRO A 248 4.92 27.10 -7.75
C PRO A 248 5.90 26.86 -6.59
N ASN A 249 5.63 25.90 -5.72
CA ASN A 249 6.44 25.64 -4.53
C ASN A 249 6.37 24.17 -4.06
N MET A 250 7.28 23.81 -3.16
CA MET A 250 7.43 22.46 -2.62
C MET A 250 6.19 21.95 -1.89
N ASN A 251 5.53 22.80 -1.09
CA ASN A 251 4.38 22.37 -0.29
C ASN A 251 3.21 21.99 -1.19
N ASP A 252 2.91 22.81 -2.19
CA ASP A 252 1.81 22.55 -3.12
C ASP A 252 2.11 21.35 -4.01
N LEU A 253 3.33 21.25 -4.56
CA LEU A 253 3.74 20.10 -5.36
C LEU A 253 3.63 18.78 -4.59
N THR A 254 4.18 18.73 -3.38
CA THR A 254 4.17 17.49 -2.57
C THR A 254 2.78 17.16 -2.06
N ALA A 255 1.92 18.15 -1.80
CA ALA A 255 0.51 17.92 -1.53
C ALA A 255 -0.21 17.35 -2.75
N ASP A 256 0.01 17.94 -3.93
CA ASP A 256 -0.61 17.55 -5.19
C ASP A 256 -0.22 16.14 -5.63
N ALA A 257 1.04 15.74 -5.40
CA ALA A 257 1.56 14.41 -5.70
C ALA A 257 1.16 13.34 -4.66
N SER A 258 0.78 13.75 -3.44
CA SER A 258 0.42 12.81 -2.37
C SER A 258 -0.97 12.22 -2.58
N GLN A 259 -1.24 11.08 -1.94
CA GLN A 259 -2.57 10.50 -1.90
C GLN A 259 -3.54 11.39 -1.08
N MET A 260 -4.80 11.48 -1.52
CA MET A 260 -5.78 12.46 -1.02
C MET A 260 -6.16 12.33 0.46
N PHE A 261 -6.34 11.11 0.97
CA PHE A 261 -6.89 10.85 2.30
C PHE A 261 -5.81 10.58 3.34
N ILE A 262 -4.80 9.77 2.97
CA ILE A 262 -3.68 9.37 3.81
C ILE A 262 -2.41 9.62 2.99
N PRO A 263 -1.80 10.82 3.08
CA PRO A 263 -0.69 11.23 2.21
C PRO A 263 0.47 10.22 2.14
N LYS A 264 0.77 9.56 3.26
CA LYS A 264 1.84 8.55 3.33
C LYS A 264 1.56 7.28 2.53
N ASN A 265 0.29 6.98 2.20
CA ASN A 265 -0.12 5.73 1.53
C ASN A 265 0.06 5.73 0.01
N GLY A 266 0.62 6.80 -0.57
CA GLY A 266 1.03 6.78 -1.97
C GLY A 266 2.17 5.79 -2.21
N ALA A 267 2.28 5.32 -3.46
CA ALA A 267 3.44 4.62 -4.00
C ALA A 267 4.77 5.36 -3.70
N TYR A 268 4.67 6.69 -3.61
CA TYR A 268 5.75 7.61 -3.26
C TYR A 268 5.27 8.51 -2.11
N ASN A 269 6.01 8.53 -1.01
CA ASN A 269 5.68 9.34 0.15
C ASN A 269 6.68 10.50 0.30
N PHE A 270 6.14 11.73 0.20
CA PHE A 270 6.87 12.99 0.29
C PHE A 270 6.68 13.71 1.63
N SER A 271 5.98 13.09 2.60
CA SER A 271 5.53 13.75 3.83
C SER A 271 6.67 14.42 4.60
N GLY A 272 7.84 13.79 4.66
CA GLY A 272 8.96 14.35 5.40
C GLY A 272 9.63 15.54 4.73
N VAL A 273 9.80 15.50 3.41
CA VAL A 273 10.28 16.66 2.65
C VAL A 273 9.28 17.82 2.74
N ARG A 274 7.97 17.52 2.69
CA ARG A 274 6.91 18.52 2.88
C ARG A 274 6.93 19.14 4.27
N ALA A 275 7.07 18.33 5.33
CA ALA A 275 7.17 18.83 6.70
C ALA A 275 8.36 19.79 6.87
N ILE A 276 9.52 19.43 6.32
CA ILE A 276 10.72 20.28 6.35
C ILE A 276 10.52 21.59 5.58
N ALA A 277 9.88 21.52 4.41
CA ALA A 277 9.55 22.71 3.62
C ALA A 277 8.61 23.68 4.36
N ASN A 278 7.76 23.15 5.25
CA ASN A 278 6.88 23.92 6.13
C ASN A 278 7.55 24.36 7.44
N GLY A 279 8.88 24.24 7.56
CA GLY A 279 9.66 24.78 8.67
C GLY A 279 9.85 23.82 9.84
N ILE A 280 9.44 22.56 9.74
CA ILE A 280 9.75 21.55 10.76
C ILE A 280 11.24 21.19 10.67
N GLN A 281 11.95 21.33 11.78
CA GLN A 281 13.38 21.02 11.83
C GLN A 281 13.62 19.51 11.63
N ILE A 282 14.59 19.17 10.77
CA ILE A 282 14.99 17.80 10.46
C ILE A 282 15.23 17.00 11.75
N GLY A 283 14.62 15.81 11.82
CA GLY A 283 14.82 14.86 12.93
C GLY A 283 14.17 15.23 14.26
N THR A 284 13.40 16.33 14.31
CA THR A 284 12.65 16.70 15.53
C THR A 284 11.35 15.92 15.71
N THR A 285 10.82 15.33 14.64
CA THR A 285 9.63 14.47 14.66
C THR A 285 9.88 13.22 13.80
N LYS A 286 9.05 12.18 13.98
CA LYS A 286 9.07 10.98 13.12
C LYS A 286 8.74 11.29 11.67
N ASP A 287 7.97 12.35 11.44
CA ASP A 287 7.55 12.77 10.10
C ASP A 287 8.61 13.62 9.41
N ALA A 288 9.46 14.36 10.13
CA ALA A 288 10.49 15.24 9.56
C ALA A 288 11.76 14.48 9.10
N LYS A 289 11.59 13.36 8.40
CA LYS A 289 12.65 12.63 7.72
C LYS A 289 12.99 13.35 6.40
N PRO A 290 14.26 13.72 6.14
CA PRO A 290 14.66 14.41 4.91
C PRO A 290 14.80 13.42 3.73
N THR A 291 13.82 12.53 3.57
CA THR A 291 13.86 11.42 2.63
C THR A 291 12.57 11.36 1.81
N ILE A 292 12.67 10.79 0.63
CA ILE A 292 11.53 10.36 -0.18
C ILE A 292 11.44 8.84 -0.06
N GLU A 293 10.26 8.35 0.27
CA GLU A 293 10.00 6.93 0.50
C GLU A 293 9.31 6.30 -0.71
N PHE A 294 9.84 5.18 -1.18
CA PHE A 294 9.32 4.38 -2.29
C PHE A 294 8.70 3.10 -1.74
N ARG A 295 7.38 2.93 -1.94
CA ARG A 295 6.57 1.91 -1.26
C ARG A 295 6.05 0.78 -2.17
N GLN A 296 6.35 0.83 -3.46
CA GLN A 296 5.75 -0.05 -4.48
C GLN A 296 6.27 -1.50 -4.44
N HIS A 297 7.41 -1.79 -3.81
CA HIS A 297 8.01 -3.11 -3.86
C HIS A 297 7.34 -4.10 -2.88
N GLU A 298 7.08 -5.33 -3.34
CA GLU A 298 6.55 -6.42 -2.50
C GLU A 298 7.54 -6.81 -1.39
N GLY A 299 7.04 -7.30 -0.26
CA GLY A 299 7.88 -7.78 0.83
C GLY A 299 8.86 -8.85 0.36
N THR A 300 10.12 -8.72 0.79
CA THR A 300 11.19 -9.65 0.41
C THR A 300 12.29 -9.66 1.46
N LEU A 301 12.84 -10.85 1.74
CA LEU A 301 14.12 -10.98 2.43
C LEU A 301 15.25 -11.44 1.50
N SER A 302 15.06 -11.37 0.19
CA SER A 302 16.16 -11.53 -0.77
C SER A 302 17.01 -10.25 -0.79
N GLY A 303 18.21 -10.31 -0.22
CA GLY A 303 19.14 -9.19 -0.22
C GLY A 303 19.46 -8.67 -1.62
N THR A 304 19.53 -9.55 -2.63
CA THR A 304 19.71 -9.14 -4.03
C THR A 304 18.53 -8.32 -4.54
N ARG A 305 17.29 -8.75 -4.26
CA ARG A 305 16.08 -8.01 -4.70
C ARG A 305 16.03 -6.63 -4.05
N ALA A 306 16.26 -6.58 -2.75
CA ALA A 306 16.26 -5.33 -1.99
C ALA A 306 17.32 -4.35 -2.51
N VAL A 307 18.56 -4.82 -2.67
CA VAL A 307 19.66 -3.98 -3.19
C VAL A 307 19.40 -3.50 -4.62
N MET A 308 18.83 -4.33 -5.49
CA MET A 308 18.53 -3.88 -6.87
C MET A 308 17.42 -2.84 -6.90
N TRP A 309 16.42 -2.95 -6.04
CA TRP A 309 15.42 -1.91 -5.90
C TRP A 309 16.02 -0.61 -5.34
N THR A 310 16.86 -0.70 -4.29
CA THR A 310 17.60 0.45 -3.76
C THR A 310 18.45 1.13 -4.83
N ARG A 311 19.23 0.36 -5.60
CA ARG A 311 20.06 0.88 -6.70
C ARG A 311 19.21 1.58 -7.77
N THR A 312 18.03 1.06 -8.05
CA THR A 312 17.11 1.64 -9.03
C THR A 312 16.61 3.02 -8.57
N VAL A 313 16.04 3.11 -7.37
CA VAL A 313 15.45 4.37 -6.89
C VAL A 313 16.50 5.43 -6.55
N VAL A 314 17.66 5.02 -6.02
CA VAL A 314 18.79 5.93 -5.80
C VAL A 314 19.36 6.39 -7.14
N GLY A 315 19.55 5.49 -8.09
CA GLY A 315 20.07 5.82 -9.42
C GLY A 315 19.15 6.75 -10.23
N ILE A 316 17.83 6.61 -10.08
CA ILE A 316 16.86 7.55 -10.65
C ILE A 316 17.07 8.96 -10.08
N LEU A 317 17.23 9.09 -8.76
CA LEU A 317 17.50 10.38 -8.11
C LEU A 317 18.86 10.95 -8.53
N GLU A 318 19.92 10.14 -8.61
CA GLU A 318 21.22 10.58 -9.12
C GLU A 318 21.11 11.10 -10.56
N TYR A 319 20.37 10.40 -11.41
CA TYR A 319 20.07 10.83 -12.78
C TYR A 319 19.34 12.18 -12.79
N ILE A 320 18.28 12.34 -12.00
CA ILE A 320 17.52 13.59 -11.91
C ILE A 320 18.39 14.75 -11.43
N MET A 321 19.26 14.52 -10.45
CA MET A 321 20.11 15.56 -9.87
C MET A 321 21.26 16.00 -10.80
N ARG A 322 21.72 15.12 -11.70
CA ARG A 322 22.84 15.40 -12.61
C ARG A 322 22.41 15.87 -14.01
N THR A 323 21.15 15.68 -14.37
CA THR A 323 20.67 15.91 -15.74
C THR A 323 20.07 17.31 -15.87
N PRO A 324 20.44 18.09 -16.91
CA PRO A 324 19.84 19.39 -17.17
C PRO A 324 18.31 19.31 -17.31
N GLN A 325 17.61 20.34 -16.84
CA GLN A 325 16.14 20.37 -16.85
C GLN A 325 15.57 20.17 -18.27
N GLU A 326 16.21 20.73 -19.30
CA GLU A 326 15.77 20.59 -20.70
C GLU A 326 15.79 19.12 -21.18
N GLU A 327 16.84 18.38 -20.83
CA GLU A 327 16.98 16.95 -21.19
C GLU A 327 15.99 16.08 -20.42
N LEU A 328 15.75 16.37 -19.13
CA LEU A 328 14.72 15.70 -18.33
C LEU A 328 13.33 15.95 -18.92
N MET A 329 13.03 17.20 -19.25
CA MET A 329 11.74 17.58 -19.84
C MET A 329 11.54 16.95 -21.21
N ASP A 330 12.57 16.91 -22.07
CA ASP A 330 12.49 16.25 -23.37
C ASP A 330 12.15 14.76 -23.22
N LEU A 331 12.84 14.05 -22.31
CA LEU A 331 12.58 12.64 -22.03
C LEU A 331 11.15 12.41 -21.52
N MET A 332 10.71 13.17 -20.51
CA MET A 332 9.38 13.01 -19.92
C MET A 332 8.26 13.38 -20.91
N VAL A 333 8.39 14.51 -21.61
CA VAL A 333 7.40 14.99 -22.58
C VAL A 333 7.28 14.04 -23.76
N THR A 334 8.42 13.55 -24.27
CA THR A 334 8.43 12.58 -25.37
C THR A 334 7.68 11.32 -24.96
N SER A 335 7.99 10.76 -23.79
CA SER A 335 7.30 9.57 -23.26
C SER A 335 5.79 9.81 -23.12
N CYS A 336 5.38 10.88 -22.42
CA CYS A 336 3.97 11.19 -22.20
C CYS A 336 3.19 11.46 -23.50
N LYS A 337 3.83 11.98 -24.55
CA LYS A 337 3.17 12.19 -25.86
C LYS A 337 3.01 10.92 -26.67
N HIS A 338 3.88 9.93 -26.47
CA HIS A 338 3.78 8.63 -27.12
C HIS A 338 2.82 7.67 -26.40
N GLU A 339 2.48 7.96 -25.14
CA GLU A 339 1.45 7.24 -24.39
C GLU A 339 0.06 7.72 -24.81
N LEU A 340 -0.49 7.10 -25.87
CA LEU A 340 -1.78 7.47 -26.45
C LEU A 340 -2.98 7.08 -25.57
N TRP A 341 -2.80 6.10 -24.70
CA TRP A 341 -3.78 5.63 -23.72
C TRP A 341 -3.06 4.96 -22.54
N GLU A 342 -3.75 4.85 -21.40
CA GLU A 342 -3.27 4.14 -20.20
C GLU A 342 -4.22 3.00 -19.82
N LYS A 343 -3.66 1.93 -19.23
CA LYS A 343 -4.45 0.85 -18.61
C LYS A 343 -5.05 1.36 -17.30
N THR A 344 -6.37 1.34 -17.19
CA THR A 344 -7.12 1.88 -16.03
C THR A 344 -7.90 0.83 -15.26
N GLY A 345 -8.01 -0.38 -15.81
CA GLY A 345 -8.85 -1.46 -15.31
C GLY A 345 -10.31 -1.23 -15.70
N ASP A 346 -10.85 -2.16 -16.49
CA ASP A 346 -12.14 -2.03 -17.17
C ASP A 346 -13.28 -1.60 -16.22
N GLN A 347 -14.02 -0.55 -16.60
CA GLN A 347 -15.17 0.07 -15.87
C GLN A 347 -14.85 1.16 -14.82
N ARG A 348 -13.70 1.83 -14.88
CA ARG A 348 -13.55 3.12 -14.19
C ARG A 348 -14.25 4.26 -14.93
N ARG A 349 -15.09 5.00 -14.21
CA ARG A 349 -15.28 6.47 -14.34
C ARG A 349 -15.41 7.02 -15.78
N GLY A 350 -16.42 6.57 -16.53
CA GLY A 350 -16.84 7.22 -17.78
C GLY A 350 -16.00 6.92 -19.03
N GLU A 351 -15.01 6.03 -18.94
CA GLU A 351 -14.29 5.57 -20.13
C GLU A 351 -15.14 4.57 -20.94
N PHE A 352 -15.33 4.86 -22.23
CA PHE A 352 -16.25 4.12 -23.10
C PHE A 352 -15.71 2.75 -23.58
N LEU A 353 -14.42 2.48 -23.42
CA LEU A 353 -13.77 1.28 -23.93
C LEU A 353 -12.98 0.57 -22.83
N ALA A 354 -13.17 -0.75 -22.72
CA ALA A 354 -12.29 -1.62 -21.95
C ALA A 354 -10.84 -1.54 -22.48
N ASP A 355 -9.86 -1.66 -21.60
CA ASP A 355 -8.42 -1.73 -21.86
C ASP A 355 -8.10 -2.76 -22.95
N GLY A 356 -8.76 -3.92 -22.97
CA GLY A 356 -8.59 -4.89 -24.05
C GLY A 356 -9.01 -4.35 -25.43
N GLN A 357 -10.06 -3.52 -25.47
CA GLN A 357 -10.53 -2.88 -26.70
C GLN A 357 -9.64 -1.69 -27.09
N LYS A 358 -9.13 -0.92 -26.12
CA LYS A 358 -8.13 0.13 -26.38
C LYS A 358 -6.84 -0.49 -26.93
N GLU A 359 -6.36 -1.58 -26.34
CA GLU A 359 -5.18 -2.29 -26.82
C GLU A 359 -5.38 -2.84 -28.23
N PHE A 360 -6.56 -3.39 -28.53
CA PHE A 360 -6.91 -3.82 -29.89
C PHE A 360 -6.91 -2.64 -30.89
N ASN A 361 -7.44 -1.49 -30.50
CA ASN A 361 -7.59 -0.32 -31.39
C ASN A 361 -6.30 0.50 -31.55
N MET A 362 -5.52 0.63 -30.49
CA MET A 362 -4.43 1.60 -30.35
C MET A 362 -3.06 0.93 -30.16
N GLY A 363 -3.03 -0.39 -30.00
CA GLY A 363 -1.83 -1.15 -29.66
C GLY A 363 -1.51 -1.12 -28.16
N PRO A 364 -0.51 -1.90 -27.71
CA PRO A 364 -0.10 -1.93 -26.30
C PRO A 364 0.45 -0.58 -25.85
N ILE A 365 0.34 -0.28 -24.56
CA ILE A 365 0.97 0.91 -23.96
C ILE A 365 2.50 0.85 -24.10
N PRO A 366 3.21 2.01 -24.12
CA PRO A 366 4.66 2.03 -24.29
C PRO A 366 5.41 1.15 -23.27
N ALA A 367 4.96 1.15 -22.01
CA ALA A 367 5.58 0.39 -20.93
C ALA A 367 5.59 -1.13 -21.15
N GLU A 368 4.68 -1.65 -21.99
CA GLU A 368 4.58 -3.07 -22.33
C GLU A 368 5.09 -3.40 -23.74
N SER A 369 5.65 -2.41 -24.44
CA SER A 369 6.03 -2.53 -25.85
C SER A 369 7.23 -1.65 -26.23
N SER A 370 7.00 -0.44 -26.72
CA SER A 370 8.00 0.39 -27.41
C SER A 370 9.01 1.08 -26.49
N PHE A 371 8.70 1.23 -25.21
CA PHE A 371 9.56 1.89 -24.23
C PHE A 371 9.29 1.33 -22.82
N THR A 372 9.88 0.17 -22.57
CA THR A 372 9.74 -0.60 -21.32
C THR A 372 10.58 -0.01 -20.20
N ILE A 373 10.42 -0.53 -18.98
CA ILE A 373 11.32 -0.19 -17.87
C ILE A 373 12.79 -0.52 -18.17
N ILE A 374 13.07 -1.56 -18.95
CA ILE A 374 14.44 -1.93 -19.32
C ILE A 374 15.04 -0.85 -20.22
N ASP A 375 14.27 -0.33 -21.18
CA ASP A 375 14.69 0.75 -22.06
C ASP A 375 14.92 2.05 -21.28
N LEU A 376 14.02 2.36 -20.32
CA LEU A 376 14.17 3.50 -19.43
C LEU A 376 15.45 3.40 -18.58
N LEU A 377 15.68 2.25 -17.94
CA LEU A 377 16.85 2.03 -17.09
C LEU A 377 18.15 2.18 -17.89
N ARG A 378 18.24 1.59 -19.09
CA ARG A 378 19.38 1.78 -20.01
C ARG A 378 19.52 3.25 -20.42
N ARG A 379 18.41 3.93 -20.74
CA ARG A 379 18.41 5.35 -21.14
C ARG A 379 18.97 6.27 -20.06
N ILE A 380 18.72 5.99 -18.79
CA ILE A 380 19.19 6.81 -17.66
C ILE A 380 20.55 6.35 -17.10
N GLY A 381 21.16 5.33 -17.71
CA GLY A 381 22.49 4.81 -17.37
C GLY A 381 22.52 3.83 -16.20
N LEU A 382 21.43 3.09 -15.97
CA LEU A 382 21.30 2.05 -14.95
C LEU A 382 21.34 0.65 -15.58
N ASP A 383 22.38 0.38 -16.37
CA ASP A 383 22.53 -0.89 -17.11
C ASP A 383 22.51 -2.13 -16.21
N ASP A 384 23.19 -2.08 -15.06
CA ASP A 384 23.17 -3.18 -14.07
C ASP A 384 21.76 -3.50 -13.57
N CYS A 385 20.92 -2.46 -13.40
CA CYS A 385 19.52 -2.64 -12.98
C CYS A 385 18.69 -3.18 -14.15
N ALA A 386 18.90 -2.64 -15.36
CA ALA A 386 18.24 -3.12 -16.56
C ALA A 386 18.52 -4.61 -16.79
N ASP A 387 19.78 -5.04 -16.74
CA ASP A 387 20.17 -6.44 -16.91
C ASP A 387 19.62 -7.34 -15.80
N TYR A 388 19.51 -6.81 -14.58
CA TYR A 388 18.88 -7.55 -13.49
C TYR A 388 17.38 -7.77 -13.72
N TYR A 389 16.65 -6.77 -14.20
CA TYR A 389 15.20 -6.86 -14.40
C TYR A 389 14.80 -7.45 -15.76
N ASP A 390 15.76 -7.62 -16.68
CA ASP A 390 15.50 -8.25 -17.98
C ASP A 390 14.89 -9.66 -17.78
N GLY A 391 13.78 -9.90 -18.46
CA GLY A 391 12.96 -11.12 -18.29
C GLY A 391 12.16 -11.22 -16.98
N LYS A 392 12.11 -10.17 -16.13
CA LYS A 392 11.35 -10.13 -14.86
C LYS A 392 10.26 -9.03 -14.84
N VAL A 393 10.01 -8.42 -15.99
CA VAL A 393 9.02 -7.37 -16.15
C VAL A 393 7.61 -7.99 -16.23
N LEU A 394 6.68 -7.39 -15.51
CA LEU A 394 5.30 -7.84 -15.41
C LEU A 394 4.40 -6.96 -16.29
N LYS A 395 3.44 -7.61 -16.95
CA LYS A 395 2.31 -6.93 -17.60
C LYS A 395 1.12 -7.01 -16.67
N HIS A 396 0.40 -5.91 -16.53
CA HIS A 396 -0.75 -5.83 -15.64
C HIS A 396 -2.03 -5.81 -16.46
N ASP A 397 -2.93 -6.73 -16.12
CA ASP A 397 -4.35 -6.59 -16.44
C ASP A 397 -4.96 -5.92 -15.21
N MET A 398 -5.02 -4.58 -15.25
CA MET A 398 -5.52 -3.79 -14.13
C MET A 398 -6.95 -4.22 -13.81
N MET A 399 -7.24 -4.49 -12.53
CA MET A 399 -8.61 -4.81 -12.13
C MET A 399 -9.45 -3.53 -12.10
N PRO A 400 -10.76 -3.63 -12.41
CA PRO A 400 -11.70 -2.51 -12.26
C PRO A 400 -11.56 -1.84 -10.87
N ASP A 401 -11.53 -0.50 -10.78
CA ASP A 401 -11.78 0.14 -9.48
C ASP A 401 -13.21 -0.15 -9.10
N LEU A 402 -13.36 -0.48 -7.85
CA LEU A 402 -14.62 -0.85 -7.28
C LEU A 402 -14.64 -0.02 -6.03
N ALA A 403 -15.15 1.21 -6.20
CA ALA A 403 -15.18 2.24 -5.19
C ALA A 403 -16.63 2.77 -5.07
N PRO A 404 -17.26 2.72 -3.88
CA PRO A 404 -18.66 3.10 -3.66
C PRO A 404 -18.91 4.60 -3.82
N ARG A 405 -20.08 4.95 -4.37
CA ARG A 405 -20.73 6.24 -4.10
C ARG A 405 -21.76 6.07 -3.00
N SER A 406 -21.54 6.63 -1.80
CA SER A 406 -22.51 6.54 -0.70
C SER A 406 -22.85 7.92 -0.11
N MET A 407 -23.85 8.59 -0.67
CA MET A 407 -24.60 9.72 -0.07
C MET A 407 -26.05 9.64 -0.56
N VAL A 408 -27.04 9.61 0.33
CA VAL A 408 -28.47 9.71 -0.02
C VAL A 408 -28.95 11.13 0.34
N THR A 409 -29.58 11.82 -0.63
CA THR A 409 -30.27 13.09 -0.37
C THR A 409 -31.75 12.79 -0.16
N VAL A 410 -32.30 13.14 0.99
CA VAL A 410 -33.73 13.00 1.26
C VAL A 410 -34.40 14.34 0.95
N GLU A 411 -35.24 14.39 -0.08
CA GLU A 411 -36.11 15.56 -0.31
C GLU A 411 -37.32 15.46 0.63
N ASP A 412 -37.26 16.14 1.78
CA ASP A 412 -38.37 16.20 2.74
C ASP A 412 -39.33 17.38 2.51
N GLY A 413 -39.19 18.08 1.38
CA GLY A 413 -40.02 19.22 1.02
C GLY A 413 -39.74 20.51 1.79
N THR A 414 -38.68 20.55 2.61
CA THR A 414 -38.15 21.81 3.14
C THR A 414 -37.11 22.38 2.18
N SER A 415 -37.09 23.71 2.00
CA SER A 415 -36.27 24.39 0.99
C SER A 415 -34.76 24.37 1.26
N GLU A 416 -34.31 23.63 2.27
CA GLU A 416 -32.91 23.31 2.54
C GLU A 416 -32.80 21.80 2.75
N GLY A 417 -32.36 21.07 1.72
CA GLY A 417 -32.22 19.62 1.78
C GLY A 417 -31.27 19.19 2.91
N ASN A 418 -31.82 18.62 3.98
CA ASN A 418 -31.04 18.10 5.08
C ASN A 418 -30.30 16.82 4.66
N ARG A 419 -28.97 16.89 4.72
CA ARG A 419 -28.08 15.74 4.48
C ARG A 419 -28.04 14.89 5.76
N MET A 420 -28.41 13.62 5.67
CA MET A 420 -28.32 12.68 6.80
C MET A 420 -27.39 11.51 6.49
N GLU A 421 -26.63 11.07 7.49
CA GLU A 421 -25.78 9.88 7.42
C GLU A 421 -26.63 8.61 7.49
N VAL A 422 -26.31 7.59 6.67
CA VAL A 422 -27.13 6.38 6.47
C VAL A 422 -27.32 5.56 7.76
N SER A 423 -26.39 5.70 8.70
CA SER A 423 -26.38 5.09 10.04
C SER A 423 -27.63 5.41 10.88
N TYR A 424 -28.39 6.46 10.55
CA TYR A 424 -29.53 6.94 11.34
C TYR A 424 -30.92 6.65 10.74
N LEU A 425 -31.02 5.95 9.59
CA LEU A 425 -32.31 5.69 8.93
C LEU A 425 -32.86 4.27 9.21
N PRO A 426 -34.19 4.10 9.36
CA PRO A 426 -34.82 2.78 9.43
C PRO A 426 -34.57 1.97 8.15
N THR A 427 -34.21 0.69 8.30
CA THR A 427 -33.70 -0.23 7.25
C THR A 427 -34.61 -0.37 6.01
N LEU A 428 -35.91 -0.07 6.14
CA LEU A 428 -36.90 -0.17 5.06
C LEU A 428 -37.04 1.10 4.19
N LEU A 429 -36.36 2.19 4.54
CA LEU A 429 -36.47 3.49 3.85
C LEU A 429 -35.18 3.92 3.13
N ALA A 430 -34.14 3.07 3.14
CA ALA A 430 -32.85 3.37 2.53
C ALA A 430 -32.82 2.88 1.07
N THR A 431 -32.45 3.78 0.15
CA THR A 431 -32.04 3.42 -1.21
C THR A 431 -30.57 3.00 -1.19
N TRP A 432 -30.27 1.84 -1.78
CA TRP A 432 -28.91 1.30 -1.84
C TRP A 432 -28.41 1.35 -3.27
N ALA A 433 -27.33 2.11 -3.49
CA ALA A 433 -26.51 1.98 -4.69
C ALA A 433 -25.18 1.38 -4.27
N TYR A 434 -24.90 0.15 -4.70
CA TYR A 434 -23.58 -0.42 -4.55
C TYR A 434 -22.70 0.08 -5.68
N THR A 435 -21.58 0.67 -5.31
CA THR A 435 -20.37 0.42 -6.08
C THR A 435 -19.43 -0.29 -5.10
N ARG A 436 -18.75 -1.32 -5.62
CA ARG A 436 -18.13 -2.41 -4.85
C ARG A 436 -17.16 -1.82 -3.79
N LEU A 437 -17.17 -2.42 -2.62
CA LEU A 437 -16.43 -2.01 -1.41
C LEU A 437 -15.26 -2.99 -1.22
N PRO A 438 -14.12 -2.57 -0.65
CA PRO A 438 -13.07 -3.51 -0.24
C PRO A 438 -13.55 -4.37 0.93
N ASP A 439 -13.24 -5.67 0.91
CA ASP A 439 -13.87 -6.70 1.78
C ASP A 439 -13.56 -6.60 3.30
N TYR A 440 -12.87 -5.54 3.73
CA TYR A 440 -12.27 -5.39 5.07
C TYR A 440 -12.60 -4.06 5.76
N THR A 441 -13.38 -3.16 5.15
CA THR A 441 -13.82 -1.96 5.89
C THR A 441 -14.93 -2.34 6.87
N GLU A 442 -14.99 -1.69 8.02
CA GLU A 442 -16.09 -1.90 8.97
C GLU A 442 -17.44 -1.61 8.31
N GLU A 443 -17.51 -0.65 7.37
CA GLU A 443 -18.71 -0.40 6.59
C GLU A 443 -19.05 -1.54 5.62
N TYR A 444 -18.06 -2.20 5.02
CA TYR A 444 -18.30 -3.40 4.20
C TYR A 444 -18.78 -4.56 5.06
N ILE A 445 -18.10 -4.82 6.18
CA ILE A 445 -18.45 -5.90 7.10
C ILE A 445 -19.86 -5.68 7.64
N ALA A 446 -20.22 -4.44 8.00
CA ALA A 446 -21.57 -4.07 8.41
C ALA A 446 -22.60 -4.21 7.27
N ALA A 447 -22.28 -3.75 6.07
CA ALA A 447 -23.16 -3.87 4.91
C ALA A 447 -23.36 -5.33 4.45
N ALA A 448 -22.31 -6.14 4.50
CA ALA A 448 -22.34 -7.57 4.19
C ALA A 448 -23.13 -8.35 5.24
N ALA A 449 -22.98 -8.02 6.53
CA ALA A 449 -23.80 -8.58 7.61
C ALA A 449 -25.28 -8.27 7.40
N LYS A 450 -25.63 -7.01 7.04
CA LYS A 450 -27.01 -6.61 6.77
C LYS A 450 -27.60 -7.23 5.51
N ARG A 451 -26.81 -7.38 4.44
CA ARG A 451 -27.20 -8.16 3.25
C ARG A 451 -27.53 -9.59 3.62
N LYS A 452 -26.70 -10.24 4.44
CA LYS A 452 -26.89 -11.64 4.85
C LYS A 452 -28.17 -11.80 5.68
N GLU A 453 -28.45 -10.89 6.62
CA GLU A 453 -29.72 -10.85 7.36
C GLU A 453 -30.93 -10.77 6.41
N TRP A 454 -30.83 -9.98 5.34
CA TRP A 454 -31.91 -9.85 4.36
C TRP A 454 -32.07 -11.10 3.47
N GLU A 455 -30.98 -11.67 2.96
CA GLU A 455 -31.03 -12.91 2.19
C GLU A 455 -31.58 -14.08 3.02
N ASP A 456 -31.27 -14.10 4.31
CA ASP A 456 -31.81 -15.07 5.25
C ASP A 456 -33.29 -14.80 5.55
N ALA A 457 -33.73 -13.54 5.62
CA ALA A 457 -35.15 -13.18 5.74
C ALA A 457 -35.96 -13.60 4.51
N VAL A 458 -35.46 -13.37 3.28
CA VAL A 458 -36.13 -13.80 2.04
C VAL A 458 -36.14 -15.32 1.91
N ARG A 459 -35.02 -16.00 2.24
CA ARG A 459 -34.98 -17.46 2.27
C ARG A 459 -35.95 -18.03 3.31
N SER A 460 -36.07 -17.39 4.46
CA SER A 460 -37.02 -17.76 5.51
C SER A 460 -38.46 -17.55 5.06
N ASP A 461 -38.77 -16.43 4.40
CA ASP A 461 -40.09 -16.15 3.80
C ASP A 461 -40.45 -17.23 2.75
N ASP A 462 -39.54 -17.53 1.82
CA ASP A 462 -39.70 -18.60 0.83
C ASP A 462 -39.87 -19.99 1.45
N LEU A 463 -39.16 -20.28 2.55
CA LEU A 463 -39.28 -21.55 3.26
C LEU A 463 -40.62 -21.64 4.01
N ASN A 464 -41.05 -20.55 4.66
CA ASN A 464 -42.32 -20.49 5.39
C ASN A 464 -43.52 -20.57 4.44
N MET A 465 -43.44 -19.95 3.24
CA MET A 465 -44.44 -20.16 2.18
C MET A 465 -44.59 -21.63 1.76
N ARG A 466 -43.52 -22.44 1.86
CA ARG A 466 -43.54 -23.87 1.51
C ARG A 466 -44.00 -24.76 2.66
N LEU A 467 -43.75 -24.36 3.90
CA LEU A 467 -44.04 -25.15 5.10
C LEU A 467 -45.40 -24.82 5.72
N ASP A 468 -45.88 -23.59 5.59
CA ASP A 468 -47.18 -23.13 6.05
C ASP A 468 -47.97 -22.51 4.89
N PRO A 469 -49.03 -23.19 4.40
CA PRO A 469 -49.89 -22.68 3.33
C PRO A 469 -50.60 -21.36 3.64
N ASN A 470 -50.65 -20.94 4.91
CA ASN A 470 -51.26 -19.68 5.35
C ASN A 470 -50.24 -18.59 5.67
N HIS A 471 -48.95 -18.86 5.49
CA HIS A 471 -47.92 -17.84 5.64
C HIS A 471 -48.18 -16.70 4.65
N VAL A 472 -48.27 -15.47 5.18
CA VAL A 472 -48.46 -14.27 4.35
C VAL A 472 -47.08 -13.86 3.84
N PRO A 473 -46.81 -13.99 2.53
CA PRO A 473 -45.49 -13.68 1.99
C PRO A 473 -45.21 -12.19 2.13
N MET A 474 -43.93 -11.83 2.20
CA MET A 474 -43.54 -10.44 2.05
C MET A 474 -44.02 -9.91 0.69
N ASP A 475 -44.65 -8.72 0.70
CA ASP A 475 -45.17 -8.09 -0.52
C ASP A 475 -44.02 -7.60 -1.41
N ARG A 476 -43.75 -8.38 -2.47
CA ARG A 476 -42.67 -8.12 -3.41
C ARG A 476 -42.95 -6.98 -4.38
N ASP A 477 -44.21 -6.58 -4.52
CA ASP A 477 -44.65 -5.50 -5.41
C ASP A 477 -44.82 -4.17 -4.66
N SER A 478 -44.53 -4.16 -3.34
CA SER A 478 -44.51 -2.95 -2.53
C SER A 478 -43.59 -1.90 -3.13
N ALA A 479 -44.01 -0.63 -3.14
CA ALA A 479 -43.17 0.48 -3.61
C ALA A 479 -41.88 0.67 -2.78
N TYR A 480 -41.84 0.06 -1.60
CA TYR A 480 -40.68 0.03 -0.71
C TYR A 480 -39.82 -1.23 -0.88
N TRP A 481 -40.16 -2.08 -1.86
CA TRP A 481 -39.40 -3.28 -2.18
C TRP A 481 -38.06 -2.91 -2.84
N PRO A 482 -36.92 -3.44 -2.36
CA PRO A 482 -35.59 -2.98 -2.81
C PRO A 482 -35.33 -3.10 -4.31
N ALA A 483 -35.94 -4.07 -5.01
CA ALA A 483 -35.77 -4.23 -6.45
C ALA A 483 -36.54 -3.19 -7.29
N HIS A 484 -37.59 -2.57 -6.73
CA HIS A 484 -38.39 -1.54 -7.40
C HIS A 484 -37.81 -0.13 -7.23
N THR A 485 -36.78 0.03 -6.37
CA THR A 485 -36.03 1.27 -6.17
C THR A 485 -34.57 1.17 -6.66
N MET A 486 -34.23 0.09 -7.38
CA MET A 486 -32.93 -0.18 -7.98
C MET A 486 -33.00 -0.04 -9.52
N THR A 487 -32.17 0.82 -10.13
CA THR A 487 -31.88 0.71 -11.57
C THR A 487 -30.68 -0.22 -11.76
N ILE A 488 -30.94 -1.47 -12.11
CA ILE A 488 -29.91 -2.42 -12.55
C ILE A 488 -29.81 -2.29 -14.07
N ILE A 489 -28.73 -1.70 -14.59
CA ILE A 489 -28.42 -1.80 -16.02
C ILE A 489 -27.51 -3.02 -16.19
N ARG A 490 -28.01 -4.05 -16.89
CA ARG A 490 -27.21 -5.19 -17.36
C ARG A 490 -26.84 -4.96 -18.83
N PRO A 491 -25.65 -5.34 -19.28
CA PRO A 491 -25.37 -5.50 -20.71
C PRO A 491 -25.98 -6.87 -21.13
N GLU A 492 -26.55 -7.15 -22.31
CA GLU A 492 -26.17 -6.83 -23.68
C GLU A 492 -27.37 -7.09 -24.63
N ASP A 493 -27.39 -6.47 -25.82
CA ASP A 493 -27.60 -7.11 -27.14
C ASP A 493 -27.98 -6.05 -28.21
N GLU A 494 -26.99 -5.46 -28.89
CA GLU A 494 -27.23 -5.02 -30.27
C GLU A 494 -27.26 -6.26 -31.15
N SER A 495 -28.46 -6.83 -31.35
CA SER A 495 -28.75 -7.53 -32.58
C SER A 495 -30.16 -7.21 -33.05
N SER A 496 -30.23 -6.75 -34.30
CA SER A 496 -31.41 -6.30 -35.06
C SER A 496 -32.06 -5.02 -34.53
N GLY A 497 -32.23 -3.96 -35.29
CA GLY A 497 -32.23 -3.80 -36.73
C GLY A 497 -33.14 -2.61 -37.03
N GLU A 498 -32.83 -1.94 -38.12
CA GLU A 498 -33.70 -1.06 -38.94
C GLU A 498 -35.17 -0.92 -38.48
N GLU A 499 -35.59 0.31 -38.19
CA GLU A 499 -36.41 1.14 -39.10
C GLU A 499 -36.23 2.64 -38.82
#